data_AF-A0A1Y3MTD4-F1
#
_entry.id   AF-A0A1Y3MTD4-F1
#
_cell.length_a   1.000
_cell.length_b   1.000
_cell.length_c   1.000
_cell.angle_alpha   90.00
_cell.angle_beta   90.00
_cell.angle_gamma   90.00
#
_symmetry.space_group_name_H-M   'P 1'
#
loop_
_entity.id
_entity.type
_entity.pdbx_description
1 polymer ?
#
loop_
_entity_poly.entity_id
_entity_poly.type
_entity_poly.pdbx_seq_one_letter_code
_entity_poly.pdbx_strand_id
1 'polypeptide(L)'
;PYILFLSPQLTCYVQETETSELYTLNGYDINHCSDSYDESFLFAFVLPKNGKYRSISNTIVDLIMEGQIFRNISPESYIYRTYYDESQLNEIYKSSSRFIIGIIFNENLFNYTIKLDKAFLPPNSKDPIPYYKRIENIYKVGRSSFFKQYESLLDPNRSLYEIFFCPIQKAVDEAILKLVLNNKNFEYEINLGQFAEPFHYCDNSAVLNYHIILPSIIGLFLILPKDIVCFIIDEKEVKTKKAFVLSGVNSSLFSISWLIQYSIKFVFAMALITVTVRIINFIINIEPIIYFLVFGMYGLSTIGLAYLYSVTCKKLKYAESIYLYLSIVTMLTSTYILNVDRSWRIILSSVFSPVGIISLIKEISVIVGTTNNMAFKDLFYVDNVNKKLKYTKKNDISILHSVSFGIPLEGIYGIVGKPGSGIKTLMHIMLGNIKPDSGDIIYDGKKLSSDSDKIKKDIGNI
;
A
#
# COMPACT_ATOMS: atom_id res chain seq x y z
N PRO A 1 11.83 5.60 62.22
CA PRO A 1 12.36 6.92 62.67
C PRO A 1 12.81 7.75 61.45
N TYR A 2 12.00 8.71 60.99
CA TYR A 2 12.08 10.14 61.38
C TYR A 2 13.26 10.87 60.65
N ILE A 3 13.14 12.07 60.09
CA ILE A 3 12.00 13.01 59.94
C ILE A 3 12.27 14.03 58.79
N LEU A 4 11.26 14.84 58.47
CA LEU A 4 11.18 15.98 57.54
C LEU A 4 12.43 16.91 57.44
N PHE A 5 12.46 17.75 56.38
CA PHE A 5 12.39 19.25 56.38
C PHE A 5 12.77 19.76 54.95
N LEU A 6 12.26 20.86 54.35
CA LEU A 6 11.07 21.70 54.56
C LEU A 6 10.83 22.49 53.23
N SER A 7 9.59 22.90 52.93
CA SER A 7 9.28 23.97 51.94
C SER A 7 9.39 25.35 52.62
N PRO A 8 9.73 26.46 51.93
CA PRO A 8 8.67 27.44 51.60
C PRO A 8 8.91 28.44 50.42
N GLN A 9 7.83 28.78 49.71
CA GLN A 9 7.30 30.15 49.44
C GLN A 9 6.08 30.02 48.49
N LEU A 10 4.82 30.11 48.97
CA LEU A 10 4.00 31.34 49.17
C LEU A 10 3.68 32.03 47.81
N THR A 11 2.45 32.38 47.36
CA THR A 11 1.03 32.30 47.82
C THR A 11 0.13 32.61 46.57
N CYS A 12 -1.22 32.54 46.49
CA CYS A 12 -2.34 32.50 47.46
C CYS A 12 -3.64 31.87 46.86
N TYR A 13 -4.79 32.03 47.55
CA TYR A 13 -6.15 31.46 47.37
C TYR A 13 -7.04 31.96 46.21
N VAL A 14 -7.99 31.11 45.77
CA VAL A 14 -9.46 31.25 46.01
C VAL A 14 -10.10 29.85 46.22
N GLN A 15 -11.22 29.81 46.96
CA GLN A 15 -12.16 28.69 47.20
C GLN A 15 -13.08 28.46 45.95
N GLU A 16 -13.90 27.42 45.74
CA GLU A 16 -14.26 26.09 46.32
C GLU A 16 -15.08 25.36 45.21
N THR A 17 -15.44 24.06 45.19
CA THR A 17 -15.44 22.95 46.17
C THR A 17 -15.29 21.58 45.47
N GLU A 18 -15.20 20.49 46.24
CA GLU A 18 -15.67 19.10 45.99
C GLU A 18 -15.65 18.43 44.58
N THR A 19 -14.83 17.37 44.51
CA THR A 19 -15.06 16.08 43.80
C THR A 19 -15.45 16.07 42.32
N SER A 20 -14.47 15.73 41.47
CA SER A 20 -14.70 14.93 40.27
C SER A 20 -13.55 13.93 40.08
N GLU A 21 -13.80 12.66 40.43
CA GLU A 21 -12.88 11.58 40.09
C GLU A 21 -12.87 11.38 38.56
N LEU A 22 -11.68 11.12 38.01
CA LEU A 22 -11.47 11.00 36.56
C LEU A 22 -11.80 9.58 36.09
N TYR A 23 -12.74 9.44 35.16
CA TYR A 23 -13.20 8.15 34.63
C TYR A 23 -12.74 7.98 33.18
N THR A 24 -12.20 6.79 32.86
CA THR A 24 -11.69 6.49 31.50
C THR A 24 -12.24 5.17 30.96
N LEU A 25 -12.57 5.15 29.67
CA LEU A 25 -12.92 3.93 28.95
C LEU A 25 -11.66 3.39 28.26
N ASN A 26 -11.07 2.32 28.79
CA ASN A 26 -9.80 1.76 28.30
C ASN A 26 -8.66 2.80 28.17
N GLY A 27 -8.61 3.80 29.08
CA GLY A 27 -7.60 4.86 29.09
C GLY A 27 -8.00 6.16 28.36
N TYR A 28 -9.20 6.24 27.79
CA TYR A 28 -9.71 7.44 27.12
C TYR A 28 -10.64 8.25 28.03
N ASP A 29 -10.39 9.56 28.13
CA ASP A 29 -11.26 10.51 28.84
C ASP A 29 -12.48 10.85 27.97
N ILE A 30 -13.68 10.67 28.54
CA ILE A 30 -14.98 10.94 27.89
C ILE A 30 -15.64 12.20 28.49
N ASN A 31 -15.18 12.68 29.64
CA ASN A 31 -15.88 13.70 30.43
C ASN A 31 -15.74 15.12 29.84
N HIS A 32 -14.75 15.37 28.97
CA HIS A 32 -14.60 16.65 28.27
C HIS A 32 -15.40 16.76 26.95
N CYS A 33 -16.30 15.82 26.66
CA CYS A 33 -17.20 15.90 25.49
C CYS A 33 -18.40 16.87 25.67
N SER A 34 -18.49 17.64 26.76
CA SER A 34 -19.69 18.46 27.03
C SER A 34 -19.40 19.85 27.62
N ASP A 35 -19.07 20.80 26.74
CA ASP A 35 -19.18 22.26 27.04
C ASP A 35 -20.13 22.98 26.06
N SER A 36 -20.74 22.27 25.11
CA SER A 36 -21.78 22.84 24.23
C SER A 36 -22.92 21.86 23.95
N TYR A 37 -24.14 22.37 24.11
CA TYR A 37 -25.41 21.65 23.99
C TYR A 37 -25.61 21.01 22.59
N ASP A 38 -25.12 19.78 22.39
CA ASP A 38 -25.70 18.82 21.43
C ASP A 38 -25.03 17.43 21.45
N GLU A 39 -23.81 17.29 21.99
CA GLU A 39 -23.02 16.06 21.90
C GLU A 39 -23.39 15.04 23.00
N SER A 40 -24.28 14.10 22.68
CA SER A 40 -24.56 12.89 23.48
C SER A 40 -24.74 11.69 22.57
N PHE A 41 -24.21 10.53 22.98
CA PHE A 41 -24.36 9.28 22.22
C PHE A 41 -25.81 8.79 22.29
N LEU A 42 -26.47 8.60 21.14
CA LEU A 42 -27.82 8.04 21.06
C LEU A 42 -27.77 6.55 20.71
N PHE A 43 -28.02 5.70 21.70
CA PHE A 43 -28.19 4.25 21.52
C PHE A 43 -29.64 3.93 21.16
N ALA A 44 -29.89 3.72 19.87
CA ALA A 44 -31.21 3.44 19.33
C ALA A 44 -31.43 1.93 19.19
N PHE A 45 -32.48 1.40 19.82
CA PHE A 45 -32.85 -0.01 19.77
C PHE A 45 -34.12 -0.20 18.93
N VAL A 46 -34.04 -0.96 17.83
CA VAL A 46 -35.24 -1.42 17.10
C VAL A 46 -35.52 -2.86 17.50
N LEU A 47 -36.73 -3.12 18.00
CA LEU A 47 -37.10 -4.40 18.62
C LEU A 47 -37.94 -5.26 17.65
N PRO A 48 -37.88 -6.61 17.75
CA PRO A 48 -38.53 -7.48 16.78
C PRO A 48 -40.06 -7.39 16.88
N LYS A 49 -40.74 -7.33 15.73
CA LYS A 49 -42.20 -7.11 15.65
C LYS A 49 -43.04 -8.26 16.21
N ASN A 50 -42.42 -9.43 16.46
CA ASN A 50 -43.06 -10.63 16.96
C ASN A 50 -43.52 -10.49 18.43
N GLY A 51 -44.84 -10.50 18.66
CA GLY A 51 -45.43 -10.24 19.98
C GLY A 51 -44.96 -11.14 21.14
N LYS A 52 -44.43 -12.34 20.84
CA LYS A 52 -43.82 -13.24 21.84
C LYS A 52 -42.59 -12.63 22.55
N TYR A 53 -41.88 -11.72 21.88
CA TYR A 53 -40.66 -11.11 22.42
C TYR A 53 -40.91 -9.75 23.09
N ARG A 54 -42.12 -9.19 23.01
CA ARG A 54 -42.46 -7.84 23.52
C ARG A 54 -42.43 -7.72 25.05
N SER A 55 -42.48 -8.83 25.78
CA SER A 55 -42.24 -8.87 27.23
C SER A 55 -40.75 -8.96 27.59
N ILE A 56 -39.95 -9.59 26.72
CA ILE A 56 -38.49 -9.79 26.88
C ILE A 56 -37.71 -8.57 26.35
N SER A 57 -38.34 -7.78 25.47
CA SER A 57 -37.69 -6.71 24.72
C SER A 57 -37.21 -5.51 25.54
N ASN A 58 -37.80 -5.27 26.72
CA ASN A 58 -37.28 -4.27 27.64
C ASN A 58 -36.10 -4.86 28.42
N THR A 59 -36.27 -6.08 28.94
CA THR A 59 -35.23 -6.81 29.68
C THR A 59 -33.95 -7.02 28.87
N ILE A 60 -34.02 -7.25 27.55
CA ILE A 60 -32.79 -7.34 26.74
C ILE A 60 -32.09 -5.98 26.62
N VAL A 61 -32.82 -4.87 26.49
CA VAL A 61 -32.22 -3.53 26.46
C VAL A 61 -31.55 -3.23 27.78
N ASP A 62 -32.23 -3.50 28.90
CA ASP A 62 -31.65 -3.33 30.24
C ASP A 62 -30.36 -4.15 30.40
N LEU A 63 -30.37 -5.44 30.01
CA LEU A 63 -29.19 -6.32 30.06
C LEU A 63 -28.03 -5.89 29.16
N ILE A 64 -28.30 -5.23 28.02
CA ILE A 64 -27.27 -4.63 27.16
C ILE A 64 -26.65 -3.43 27.86
N MET A 65 -27.48 -2.56 28.45
CA MET A 65 -27.02 -1.35 29.16
C MET A 65 -26.34 -1.67 30.51
N GLU A 66 -26.58 -2.84 31.11
CA GLU A 66 -25.81 -3.38 32.26
C GLU A 66 -24.41 -3.90 31.88
N GLY A 67 -24.08 -3.95 30.58
CA GLY A 67 -22.81 -4.46 30.05
C GLY A 67 -21.58 -3.64 30.46
N GLN A 68 -20.42 -4.30 30.51
CA GLN A 68 -19.15 -3.70 30.99
C GLN A 68 -18.76 -2.40 30.29
N ILE A 69 -19.09 -2.24 28.99
CA ILE A 69 -18.82 -1.02 28.23
C ILE A 69 -19.53 0.21 28.83
N PHE A 70 -20.78 0.08 29.25
CA PHE A 70 -21.60 1.19 29.75
C PHE A 70 -21.28 1.54 31.21
N ARG A 71 -20.79 0.57 32.01
CA ARG A 71 -20.30 0.83 33.38
C ARG A 71 -19.10 1.78 33.41
N ASN A 72 -18.33 1.86 32.33
CA ASN A 72 -17.15 2.70 32.18
C ASN A 72 -17.47 4.07 31.52
N ILE A 73 -18.75 4.38 31.29
CA ILE A 73 -19.22 5.61 30.65
C ILE A 73 -20.12 6.35 31.65
N SER A 74 -19.98 7.68 31.76
CA SER A 74 -20.86 8.47 32.62
C SER A 74 -22.31 8.44 32.08
N PRO A 75 -23.33 8.20 32.94
CA PRO A 75 -24.72 8.03 32.51
C PRO A 75 -25.35 9.29 31.90
N GLU A 76 -24.68 10.44 32.00
CA GLU A 76 -25.10 11.71 31.41
C GLU A 76 -24.61 11.89 29.96
N SER A 77 -23.57 11.15 29.54
CA SER A 77 -22.96 11.27 28.20
C SER A 77 -23.69 10.48 27.09
N TYR A 78 -24.64 9.61 27.47
CA TYR A 78 -25.43 8.82 26.53
C TYR A 78 -26.91 8.76 26.88
N ILE A 79 -27.74 8.61 25.85
CA ILE A 79 -29.18 8.40 25.96
C ILE A 79 -29.52 7.17 25.13
N TYR A 80 -30.35 6.27 25.65
CA TYR A 80 -30.90 5.17 24.85
C TYR A 80 -32.41 5.32 24.63
N ARG A 81 -32.89 4.86 23.47
CA ARG A 81 -34.30 4.93 23.08
C ARG A 81 -34.70 3.71 22.24
N THR A 82 -35.91 3.21 22.47
CA THR A 82 -36.51 2.13 21.67
C THR A 82 -37.39 2.70 20.55
N TYR A 83 -37.35 2.06 19.38
CA TYR A 83 -38.06 2.44 18.17
C TYR A 83 -38.80 1.25 17.58
N TYR A 84 -39.92 1.52 16.89
CA TYR A 84 -40.78 0.46 16.31
C TYR A 84 -40.35 0.03 14.90
N ASP A 85 -39.70 0.93 14.17
CA ASP A 85 -39.31 0.73 12.77
C ASP A 85 -37.95 1.36 12.48
N GLU A 86 -37.17 0.70 11.64
CA GLU A 86 -35.88 1.20 11.14
C GLU A 86 -36.03 2.54 10.41
N SER A 87 -37.16 2.76 9.73
CA SER A 87 -37.47 4.03 9.04
C SER A 87 -37.42 5.23 9.99
N GLN A 88 -37.94 5.10 11.22
CA GLN A 88 -37.92 6.16 12.23
C GLN A 88 -36.49 6.50 12.64
N LEU A 89 -35.64 5.47 12.80
CA LEU A 89 -34.23 5.64 13.11
C LEU A 89 -33.47 6.35 11.97
N ASN A 90 -33.74 5.97 10.72
CA ASN A 90 -33.15 6.58 9.54
C ASN A 90 -33.60 8.05 9.31
N GLU A 91 -34.79 8.43 9.78
CA GLU A 91 -35.27 9.82 9.79
C GLU A 91 -34.60 10.63 10.89
N ILE A 92 -34.50 10.07 12.11
CA ILE A 92 -33.83 10.73 13.23
C ILE A 92 -32.36 11.02 12.89
N TYR A 93 -31.64 10.04 12.34
CA TYR A 93 -30.25 10.21 11.86
C TYR A 93 -30.06 11.35 10.84
N LYS A 94 -31.07 11.66 10.03
CA LYS A 94 -31.00 12.82 9.09
C LYS A 94 -31.29 14.17 9.76
N SER A 95 -31.92 14.15 10.94
CA SER A 95 -32.41 15.33 11.66
C SER A 95 -31.57 15.73 12.87
N SER A 96 -30.77 14.81 13.41
CA SER A 96 -29.99 15.01 14.63
C SER A 96 -28.51 15.33 14.36
N SER A 97 -27.95 16.24 15.14
CA SER A 97 -26.52 16.51 15.29
C SER A 97 -25.75 15.45 16.09
N ARG A 98 -26.45 14.52 16.76
CA ARG A 98 -25.89 13.51 17.67
C ARG A 98 -25.31 12.29 16.95
N PHE A 99 -24.25 11.73 17.53
CA PHE A 99 -23.73 10.41 17.15
C PHE A 99 -24.74 9.32 17.48
N ILE A 100 -25.23 8.61 16.46
CA ILE A 100 -26.20 7.51 16.63
C ILE A 100 -25.54 6.15 16.48
N ILE A 101 -25.86 5.25 17.40
CA ILE A 101 -25.55 3.83 17.37
C ILE A 101 -26.88 3.07 17.34
N GLY A 102 -27.20 2.40 16.24
CA GLY A 102 -28.44 1.65 16.05
C GLY A 102 -28.25 0.16 16.22
N ILE A 103 -28.92 -0.47 17.19
CA ILE A 103 -28.99 -1.92 17.36
C ILE A 103 -30.38 -2.37 16.90
N ILE A 104 -30.44 -3.04 15.74
CA ILE A 104 -31.69 -3.40 15.06
C ILE A 104 -31.88 -4.90 15.14
N PHE A 105 -32.87 -5.37 15.89
CA PHE A 105 -33.31 -6.76 15.90
C PHE A 105 -34.39 -6.97 14.83
N ASN A 106 -34.17 -7.92 13.92
CA ASN A 106 -35.03 -8.15 12.77
C ASN A 106 -36.24 -9.03 13.15
N GLU A 107 -36.21 -10.32 12.82
CA GLU A 107 -37.30 -11.26 13.09
C GLU A 107 -37.20 -11.92 14.48
N ASN A 108 -35.96 -12.13 14.95
CA ASN A 108 -35.57 -12.85 16.15
C ASN A 108 -34.39 -12.15 16.84
N LEU A 109 -34.21 -12.39 18.15
CA LEU A 109 -33.10 -11.80 18.93
C LEU A 109 -31.70 -12.19 18.41
N PHE A 110 -31.56 -13.37 17.79
CA PHE A 110 -30.30 -13.83 17.17
C PHE A 110 -30.01 -13.25 15.78
N ASN A 111 -30.94 -12.49 15.20
CA ASN A 111 -30.78 -11.86 13.89
C ASN A 111 -30.84 -10.34 14.08
N TYR A 112 -29.68 -9.73 14.33
CA TYR A 112 -29.55 -8.30 14.56
C TYR A 112 -28.46 -7.65 13.71
N THR A 113 -28.56 -6.33 13.57
CA THR A 113 -27.65 -5.49 12.80
C THR A 113 -27.25 -4.29 13.66
N ILE A 114 -25.94 -4.08 13.84
CA ILE A 114 -25.40 -2.86 14.45
C ILE A 114 -25.09 -1.86 13.32
N LYS A 115 -25.72 -0.68 13.36
CA LYS A 115 -25.40 0.48 12.53
C LYS A 115 -24.63 1.50 13.35
N LEU A 116 -23.46 1.88 12.86
CA LEU A 116 -22.66 2.97 13.42
C LEU A 116 -22.72 4.19 12.49
N ASP A 117 -22.55 5.38 13.07
CA ASP A 117 -22.37 6.61 12.30
C ASP A 117 -21.12 6.52 11.40
N LYS A 118 -21.14 7.21 10.26
CA LYS A 118 -20.05 7.30 9.28
C LYS A 118 -18.75 7.80 9.90
N ALA A 119 -18.81 8.55 10.99
CA ALA A 119 -17.63 9.01 11.71
C ALA A 119 -16.80 7.86 12.32
N PHE A 120 -17.42 6.71 12.62
CA PHE A 120 -16.77 5.51 13.17
C PHE A 120 -16.38 4.48 12.10
N LEU A 121 -16.76 4.69 10.84
CA LEU A 121 -16.59 3.73 9.75
C LEU A 121 -15.52 4.20 8.73
N PRO A 122 -14.61 3.32 8.27
CA PRO A 122 -13.75 3.64 7.13
C PRO A 122 -14.61 3.80 5.85
N PRO A 123 -14.24 4.70 4.93
CA PRO A 123 -15.07 5.02 3.77
C PRO A 123 -15.09 3.90 2.71
N ASN A 124 -16.30 3.47 2.33
CA ASN A 124 -16.59 2.36 1.41
C ASN A 124 -16.00 2.45 -0.03
N SER A 125 -15.23 3.47 -0.38
CA SER A 125 -14.73 3.69 -1.75
C SER A 125 -13.42 2.96 -2.08
N LYS A 126 -12.92 2.13 -1.17
CA LYS A 126 -11.78 1.22 -1.36
C LYS A 126 -12.11 -0.13 -0.72
N ASP A 127 -11.40 -1.18 -1.14
CA ASP A 127 -11.59 -2.53 -0.59
C ASP A 127 -11.53 -2.53 0.96
N PRO A 128 -12.26 -3.43 1.63
CA PRO A 128 -12.19 -3.59 3.08
C PRO A 128 -10.87 -4.23 3.55
N ILE A 129 -10.04 -4.75 2.63
CA ILE A 129 -8.76 -5.41 2.93
C ILE A 129 -7.64 -4.90 2.01
N PRO A 130 -7.01 -3.76 2.33
CA PRO A 130 -5.59 -3.59 1.98
C PRO A 130 -4.81 -2.80 3.05
N TYR A 131 -3.76 -3.42 3.60
CA TYR A 131 -2.62 -2.72 4.24
C TYR A 131 -3.01 -1.57 5.20
N TYR A 132 -3.47 -1.93 6.40
CA TYR A 132 -4.02 -0.99 7.38
C TYR A 132 -3.09 0.23 7.63
N LYS A 133 -1.78 -0.03 7.72
CA LYS A 133 -0.73 0.98 7.95
C LYS A 133 -0.54 2.01 6.82
N ARG A 134 -0.92 1.71 5.57
CA ARG A 134 -0.77 2.64 4.43
C ARG A 134 -1.99 3.55 4.25
N ILE A 135 -3.15 3.07 4.69
CA ILE A 135 -4.43 3.76 4.58
C ILE A 135 -4.52 4.89 5.60
N GLU A 136 -4.14 4.64 6.85
CA GLU A 136 -4.39 5.56 7.96
C GLU A 136 -3.81 6.98 7.74
N ASN A 137 -2.56 7.09 7.28
CA ASN A 137 -1.93 8.37 6.98
C ASN A 137 -2.58 9.15 5.81
N ILE A 138 -3.29 8.47 4.89
CA ILE A 138 -4.01 9.13 3.79
C ILE A 138 -5.34 9.71 4.29
N TYR A 139 -5.98 9.07 5.27
CA TYR A 139 -7.30 9.49 5.78
C TYR A 139 -7.25 10.57 6.88
N LYS A 140 -6.08 10.87 7.46
CA LYS A 140 -5.88 12.03 8.36
C LYS A 140 -6.33 13.36 7.76
N VAL A 141 -6.22 13.52 6.43
CA VAL A 141 -6.56 14.76 5.72
C VAL A 141 -8.08 15.04 5.69
N GLY A 142 -8.92 13.99 5.75
CA GLY A 142 -10.36 14.05 5.46
C GLY A 142 -11.31 13.97 6.66
N ARG A 143 -10.82 13.88 7.90
CA ARG A 143 -11.67 13.80 9.10
C ARG A 143 -12.46 15.10 9.36
N SER A 144 -13.65 14.96 9.93
CA SER A 144 -14.44 16.06 10.49
C SER A 144 -13.65 16.78 11.60
N SER A 145 -14.00 18.04 11.88
CA SER A 145 -13.32 18.88 12.89
C SER A 145 -13.22 18.21 14.26
N PHE A 146 -14.28 17.50 14.68
CA PHE A 146 -14.34 16.75 15.93
C PHE A 146 -13.18 15.75 16.10
N PHE A 147 -13.00 14.82 15.15
CA PHE A 147 -11.96 13.78 15.26
C PHE A 147 -10.52 14.30 15.07
N LYS A 148 -10.31 15.53 14.61
CA LYS A 148 -8.98 16.17 14.57
C LYS A 148 -8.53 16.65 15.95
N GLN A 149 -9.46 16.94 16.85
CA GLN A 149 -9.15 17.42 18.21
C GLN A 149 -8.73 16.28 19.15
N TYR A 150 -9.31 15.09 18.96
CA TYR A 150 -8.99 13.87 19.72
C TYR A 150 -7.93 12.97 19.04
N GLU A 151 -7.33 13.43 17.93
CA GLU A 151 -6.35 12.69 17.13
C GLU A 151 -5.03 12.42 17.87
N SER A 152 -4.74 13.16 18.94
CA SER A 152 -3.58 12.98 19.83
C SER A 152 -3.77 11.93 20.92
N LEU A 153 -5.02 11.55 21.22
CA LEU A 153 -5.37 10.59 22.28
C LEU A 153 -5.59 9.18 21.72
N LEU A 154 -6.01 9.08 20.45
CA LEU A 154 -6.16 7.81 19.72
C LEU A 154 -4.81 7.16 19.47
N ASP A 155 -4.56 6.05 20.17
CA ASP A 155 -3.40 5.18 19.99
C ASP A 155 -3.32 4.71 18.51
N PRO A 156 -2.31 5.12 17.73
CA PRO A 156 -2.29 4.99 16.26
C PRO A 156 -2.11 3.56 15.73
N ASN A 157 -2.33 2.56 16.59
CA ASN A 157 -2.30 1.14 16.26
C ASN A 157 -3.65 0.44 16.51
N ARG A 158 -4.65 1.12 17.11
CA ARG A 158 -5.97 0.53 17.40
C ARG A 158 -7.05 1.10 16.51
N SER A 159 -7.81 0.22 15.86
CA SER A 159 -8.92 0.66 15.01
C SER A 159 -10.09 1.21 15.84
N LEU A 160 -10.81 2.20 15.30
CA LEU A 160 -12.09 2.65 15.88
C LEU A 160 -13.12 1.51 15.99
N TYR A 161 -12.94 0.46 15.18
CA TYR A 161 -13.73 -0.77 15.21
C TYR A 161 -13.47 -1.60 16.49
N GLU A 162 -12.21 -1.75 16.91
CA GLU A 162 -11.86 -2.36 18.20
C GLU A 162 -12.38 -1.55 19.40
N ILE A 163 -12.40 -0.22 19.29
CA ILE A 163 -12.79 0.68 20.39
C ILE A 163 -14.31 0.72 20.57
N PHE A 164 -15.08 0.82 19.48
CA PHE A 164 -16.54 0.98 19.54
C PHE A 164 -17.32 -0.26 19.12
N PHE A 165 -17.06 -0.85 17.95
CA PHE A 165 -17.89 -1.95 17.45
C PHE A 165 -17.76 -3.21 18.31
N CYS A 166 -16.54 -3.68 18.57
CA CYS A 166 -16.34 -4.94 19.26
C CYS A 166 -16.89 -4.97 20.71
N PRO A 167 -16.75 -3.92 21.53
CA PRO A 167 -17.34 -3.91 22.88
C PRO A 167 -18.88 -3.81 22.88
N ILE A 168 -19.48 -3.13 21.89
CA ILE A 168 -20.95 -3.08 21.74
C ILE A 168 -21.48 -4.44 21.28
N GLN A 169 -20.82 -5.07 20.30
CA GLN A 169 -21.11 -6.43 19.84
C GLN A 169 -21.07 -7.42 21.02
N LYS A 170 -20.00 -7.37 21.84
CA LYS A 170 -19.89 -8.16 23.08
C LYS A 170 -21.08 -7.94 24.02
N ALA A 171 -21.48 -6.69 24.28
CA ALA A 171 -22.59 -6.40 25.19
C ALA A 171 -23.94 -6.97 24.69
N VAL A 172 -24.18 -6.95 23.37
CA VAL A 172 -25.38 -7.58 22.78
C VAL A 172 -25.32 -9.11 22.90
N ASP A 173 -24.19 -9.72 22.56
CA ASP A 173 -24.00 -11.18 22.67
C ASP A 173 -24.10 -11.67 24.12
N GLU A 174 -23.52 -10.94 25.10
CA GLU A 174 -23.68 -11.23 26.53
C GLU A 174 -25.14 -11.14 26.98
N ALA A 175 -25.89 -10.11 26.56
CA ALA A 175 -27.29 -9.96 26.93
C ALA A 175 -28.16 -11.11 26.36
N ILE A 176 -27.91 -11.52 25.11
CA ILE A 176 -28.56 -12.68 24.49
C ILE A 176 -28.23 -13.96 25.28
N LEU A 177 -26.95 -14.20 25.61
CA LEU A 177 -26.52 -15.38 26.34
C LEU A 177 -27.08 -15.43 27.77
N LYS A 178 -27.13 -14.30 28.49
CA LYS A 178 -27.78 -14.18 29.81
C LYS A 178 -29.25 -14.58 29.77
N LEU A 179 -29.99 -14.17 28.72
CA LEU A 179 -31.39 -14.56 28.52
C LEU A 179 -31.57 -16.04 28.17
N VAL A 180 -30.73 -16.59 27.29
CA VAL A 180 -30.82 -17.98 26.82
C VAL A 180 -30.42 -18.97 27.92
N LEU A 181 -29.36 -18.67 28.67
CA LEU A 181 -28.86 -19.51 29.77
C LEU A 181 -29.62 -19.30 31.09
N ASN A 182 -30.51 -18.30 31.15
CA ASN A 182 -31.20 -17.84 32.36
C ASN A 182 -30.22 -17.57 33.54
N ASN A 183 -29.01 -17.11 33.22
CA ASN A 183 -27.96 -16.81 34.17
C ASN A 183 -27.50 -15.36 33.99
N LYS A 184 -27.95 -14.46 34.87
CA LYS A 184 -27.64 -13.03 34.81
C LYS A 184 -26.15 -12.71 35.03
N ASN A 185 -25.41 -13.60 35.70
CA ASN A 185 -24.02 -13.40 36.07
C ASN A 185 -23.03 -13.95 35.03
N PHE A 186 -23.51 -14.30 33.83
CA PHE A 186 -22.64 -14.75 32.75
C PHE A 186 -21.90 -13.56 32.12
N GLU A 187 -20.57 -13.54 32.24
CA GLU A 187 -19.66 -12.62 31.55
C GLU A 187 -18.54 -13.45 30.91
N TYR A 188 -18.00 -13.04 29.75
CA TYR A 188 -16.89 -13.74 29.09
C TYR A 188 -15.84 -12.76 28.55
N GLU A 189 -14.60 -13.23 28.39
CA GLU A 189 -13.50 -12.41 27.88
C GLU A 189 -13.28 -12.63 26.37
N ILE A 190 -13.06 -11.54 25.64
CA ILE A 190 -12.72 -11.55 24.21
C ILE A 190 -11.37 -10.87 24.06
N ASN A 191 -10.36 -11.65 23.65
CA ASN A 191 -9.05 -11.13 23.31
C ASN A 191 -8.92 -11.01 21.80
N LEU A 192 -8.91 -9.78 21.28
CA LEU A 192 -8.64 -9.50 19.87
C LEU A 192 -7.13 -9.53 19.64
N GLY A 193 -6.67 -10.53 18.90
CA GLY A 193 -5.28 -10.62 18.43
C GLY A 193 -5.21 -10.31 16.94
N GLN A 194 -4.41 -9.32 16.55
CA GLN A 194 -4.01 -9.14 15.15
C GLN A 194 -3.03 -10.26 14.77
N PHE A 195 -3.18 -10.88 13.61
CA PHE A 195 -2.13 -11.73 13.05
C PHE A 195 -0.87 -10.91 12.79
N ALA A 196 0.30 -11.50 13.03
CA ALA A 196 1.56 -10.86 12.69
C ALA A 196 1.58 -10.51 11.19
N GLU A 197 1.72 -9.22 10.87
CA GLU A 197 1.90 -8.81 9.47
C GLU A 197 3.20 -9.42 8.92
N PRO A 198 3.18 -9.97 7.69
CA PRO A 198 4.41 -10.41 7.05
C PRO A 198 5.39 -9.24 6.91
N PHE A 199 6.70 -9.52 6.98
CA PHE A 199 7.79 -8.53 6.86
C PHE A 199 7.91 -7.96 5.42
N HIS A 200 6.92 -7.18 5.02
CA HIS A 200 6.89 -6.35 3.82
C HIS A 200 6.98 -4.89 4.26
N TYR A 201 8.10 -4.55 4.90
CA TYR A 201 8.31 -3.25 5.52
C TYR A 201 8.85 -2.25 4.49
N CYS A 202 7.95 -1.64 3.71
CA CYS A 202 8.26 -0.39 3.02
C CYS A 202 8.37 0.73 4.07
N ASP A 203 9.57 0.94 4.61
CA ASP A 203 9.80 2.00 5.59
C ASP A 203 9.51 3.38 4.98
N ASN A 204 8.74 4.21 5.68
CA ASN A 204 8.30 5.52 5.17
C ASN A 204 9.49 6.47 4.92
N SER A 205 10.62 6.25 5.59
CA SER A 205 11.88 6.96 5.37
C SER A 205 12.41 6.77 3.94
N ALA A 206 12.31 5.54 3.40
CA ALA A 206 12.74 5.22 2.05
C ALA A 206 11.85 5.93 1.01
N VAL A 207 10.53 5.95 1.23
CA VAL A 207 9.56 6.65 0.37
C VAL A 207 9.92 8.12 0.20
N LEU A 208 10.29 8.81 1.28
CA LEU A 208 10.72 10.22 1.22
C LEU A 208 12.00 10.40 0.39
N ASN A 209 12.98 9.50 0.52
CA ASN A 209 14.20 9.50 -0.30
C ASN A 209 13.91 9.31 -1.81
N TYR A 210 12.94 8.46 -2.17
CA TYR A 210 12.51 8.31 -3.57
C TYR A 210 12.03 9.63 -4.19
N HIS A 211 11.29 10.45 -3.44
CA HIS A 211 10.77 11.74 -3.94
C HIS A 211 11.86 12.77 -4.28
N ILE A 212 13.06 12.65 -3.69
CA ILE A 212 14.17 13.62 -3.87
C ILE A 212 15.24 13.06 -4.82
N ILE A 213 15.58 11.78 -4.68
CA ILE A 213 16.65 11.14 -5.47
C ILE A 213 16.18 10.84 -6.90
N LEU A 214 14.91 10.45 -7.11
CA LEU A 214 14.42 10.14 -8.45
C LEU A 214 14.44 11.36 -9.39
N PRO A 215 13.89 12.53 -9.01
CA PRO A 215 13.86 13.70 -9.90
C PRO A 215 15.25 14.25 -10.18
N SER A 216 16.19 14.15 -9.23
CA SER A 216 17.57 14.63 -9.43
C SER A 216 18.36 13.77 -10.43
N ILE A 217 18.23 12.43 -10.40
CA ILE A 217 18.80 11.54 -11.44
C ILE A 217 18.24 11.90 -12.83
N ILE A 218 16.94 12.18 -12.90
CA ILE A 218 16.22 12.52 -14.14
C ILE A 218 16.64 13.91 -14.67
N GLY A 219 16.83 14.88 -13.78
CA GLY A 219 17.35 16.21 -14.10
C GLY A 219 18.73 16.16 -14.76
N LEU A 220 19.63 15.30 -14.25
CA LEU A 220 20.96 15.10 -14.86
C LEU A 220 20.86 14.63 -16.33
N PHE A 221 19.93 13.71 -16.62
CA PHE A 221 19.69 13.20 -17.98
C PHE A 221 19.11 14.25 -18.95
N LEU A 222 18.46 15.30 -18.44
CA LEU A 222 17.98 16.43 -19.25
C LEU A 222 19.07 17.46 -19.57
N ILE A 223 20.19 17.45 -18.85
CA ILE A 223 21.33 18.33 -19.10
C ILE A 223 22.27 17.74 -20.17
N LEU A 224 22.41 16.41 -20.22
CA LEU A 224 23.26 15.70 -21.20
C LEU A 224 23.06 16.13 -22.68
N PRO A 225 21.83 16.36 -23.20
CA PRO A 225 21.64 16.70 -24.60
C PRO A 225 21.92 18.18 -24.93
N LYS A 226 22.31 19.03 -23.95
CA LYS A 226 22.55 20.46 -24.20
C LYS A 226 23.57 20.69 -25.32
N ASP A 227 24.61 19.86 -25.39
CA ASP A 227 25.68 19.97 -26.38
C ASP A 227 25.15 19.72 -27.81
N ILE A 228 24.13 18.87 -27.94
CA ILE A 228 23.44 18.59 -29.21
C ILE A 228 22.62 19.82 -29.63
N VAL A 229 21.90 20.44 -28.68
CA VAL A 229 21.13 21.68 -28.91
C VAL A 229 22.05 22.80 -29.38
N CYS A 230 23.15 23.05 -28.66
CA CYS A 230 24.12 24.09 -29.01
C CYS A 230 24.72 23.84 -30.41
N PHE A 231 25.16 22.61 -30.69
CA PHE A 231 25.71 22.27 -31.99
C PHE A 231 24.73 22.48 -33.16
N ILE A 232 23.46 22.07 -33.03
CA ILE A 232 22.45 22.25 -34.08
C ILE A 232 22.19 23.75 -34.35
N ILE A 233 22.25 24.59 -33.31
CA ILE A 233 21.98 26.02 -33.44
C ILE A 233 23.22 26.76 -34.00
N ASP A 234 24.42 26.37 -33.60
CA ASP A 234 25.68 26.83 -34.20
C ASP A 234 25.77 26.45 -35.69
N GLU A 235 25.40 25.21 -36.05
CA GLU A 235 25.30 24.76 -37.44
C GLU A 235 24.30 25.59 -38.25
N LYS A 236 23.16 26.00 -37.66
CA LYS A 236 22.18 26.88 -38.30
C LYS A 236 22.65 28.34 -38.45
N GLU A 237 23.33 28.89 -37.45
CA GLU A 237 23.83 30.28 -37.48
C GLU A 237 25.02 30.42 -38.42
N VAL A 238 26.07 29.61 -38.21
CA VAL A 238 27.33 29.67 -38.97
C VAL A 238 27.23 28.98 -40.33
N LYS A 239 26.26 28.06 -40.52
CA LYS A 239 26.03 27.29 -41.76
C LYS A 239 27.23 26.41 -42.13
N THR A 240 27.97 25.90 -41.13
CA THR A 240 29.16 25.05 -41.29
C THR A 240 28.92 23.86 -42.21
N LYS A 241 27.76 23.19 -42.09
CA LYS A 241 27.38 22.09 -42.99
C LYS A 241 27.34 22.50 -44.46
N LYS A 242 26.85 23.71 -44.78
CA LYS A 242 26.85 24.23 -46.15
C LYS A 242 28.26 24.52 -46.65
N ALA A 243 29.15 25.03 -45.79
CA ALA A 243 30.56 25.23 -46.14
C ALA A 243 31.23 23.89 -46.49
N PHE A 244 31.06 22.84 -45.67
CA PHE A 244 31.62 21.51 -45.97
C PHE A 244 31.04 20.88 -47.26
N VAL A 245 29.75 21.05 -47.52
CA VAL A 245 29.12 20.57 -48.77
C VAL A 245 29.67 21.33 -49.98
N LEU A 246 29.94 22.63 -49.87
CA LEU A 246 30.62 23.42 -50.91
C LEU A 246 32.08 23.00 -51.11
N SER A 247 32.76 22.50 -50.06
CA SER A 247 34.09 21.87 -50.16
C SER A 247 34.05 20.42 -50.72
N GLY A 248 32.90 19.92 -51.18
CA GLY A 248 32.77 18.60 -51.79
C GLY A 248 32.51 17.44 -50.81
N VAL A 249 32.32 17.72 -49.51
CA VAL A 249 32.00 16.67 -48.53
C VAL A 249 30.52 16.29 -48.62
N ASN A 250 30.23 14.99 -48.65
CA ASN A 250 28.85 14.51 -48.63
C ASN A 250 28.15 14.90 -47.31
N SER A 251 26.99 15.58 -47.44
CA SER A 251 26.10 15.99 -46.33
C SER A 251 25.83 14.88 -45.30
N SER A 252 25.76 13.63 -45.74
CA SER A 252 25.54 12.46 -44.88
C SER A 252 26.74 12.15 -43.97
N LEU A 253 27.97 12.31 -44.45
CA LEU A 253 29.18 12.06 -43.66
C LEU A 253 29.31 13.03 -42.49
N PHE A 254 28.93 14.29 -42.69
CA PHE A 254 28.83 15.29 -41.62
C PHE A 254 27.82 14.85 -40.55
N SER A 255 26.62 14.42 -40.94
CA SER A 255 25.64 13.92 -39.96
C SER A 255 26.08 12.65 -39.23
N ILE A 256 26.85 11.76 -39.89
CA ILE A 256 27.41 10.54 -39.28
C ILE A 256 28.52 10.85 -38.27
N SER A 257 29.44 11.78 -38.57
CA SER A 257 30.54 12.09 -37.65
C SER A 257 30.04 12.62 -36.31
N TRP A 258 29.01 13.48 -36.33
CA TRP A 258 28.35 13.97 -35.12
C TRP A 258 27.60 12.86 -34.38
N LEU A 259 26.84 12.01 -35.08
CA LEU A 259 26.16 10.87 -34.46
C LEU A 259 27.13 9.98 -33.67
N ILE A 260 28.29 9.65 -34.25
CA ILE A 260 29.32 8.83 -33.59
C ILE A 260 29.84 9.51 -32.31
N GLN A 261 30.19 10.79 -32.36
CA GLN A 261 30.69 11.53 -31.20
C GLN A 261 29.65 11.62 -30.07
N TYR A 262 28.37 11.82 -30.40
CA TYR A 262 27.30 11.84 -29.42
C TYR A 262 26.99 10.46 -28.84
N SER A 263 27.00 9.40 -29.66
CA SER A 263 26.80 8.02 -29.19
C SER A 263 27.85 7.62 -28.13
N ILE A 264 29.12 7.99 -28.32
CA ILE A 264 30.19 7.71 -27.34
C ILE A 264 29.93 8.44 -26.02
N LYS A 265 29.64 9.75 -26.06
CA LYS A 265 29.30 10.54 -24.87
C LYS A 265 28.07 9.99 -24.14
N PHE A 266 27.04 9.59 -24.90
CA PHE A 266 25.79 9.06 -24.38
C PHE A 266 25.95 7.72 -23.65
N VAL A 267 26.64 6.76 -24.27
CA VAL A 267 26.90 5.44 -23.68
C VAL A 267 27.75 5.57 -22.41
N PHE A 268 28.76 6.46 -22.41
CA PHE A 268 29.59 6.73 -21.24
C PHE A 268 28.77 7.31 -20.07
N ALA A 269 27.92 8.31 -20.33
CA ALA A 269 27.06 8.91 -19.32
C ALA A 269 26.04 7.90 -18.75
N MET A 270 25.41 7.09 -19.60
CA MET A 270 24.47 6.03 -19.21
C MET A 270 25.14 4.97 -18.32
N ALA A 271 26.35 4.54 -18.65
CA ALA A 271 27.11 3.59 -17.84
C ALA A 271 27.45 4.19 -16.45
N LEU A 272 27.94 5.44 -16.42
CA LEU A 272 28.31 6.13 -15.19
C LEU A 272 27.09 6.29 -14.25
N ILE A 273 25.94 6.70 -14.78
CA ILE A 273 24.70 6.84 -14.00
C ILE A 273 24.18 5.48 -13.52
N THR A 274 24.28 4.43 -14.32
CA THR A 274 23.91 3.06 -13.88
C THR A 274 24.77 2.61 -12.69
N VAL A 275 26.06 2.95 -12.69
CA VAL A 275 26.98 2.68 -11.56
C VAL A 275 26.61 3.51 -10.32
N THR A 276 26.31 4.81 -10.44
CA THR A 276 25.94 5.62 -9.26
C THR A 276 24.62 5.17 -8.66
N VAL A 277 23.60 4.87 -9.47
CA VAL A 277 22.32 4.30 -9.01
C VAL A 277 22.52 2.96 -8.28
N ARG A 278 23.46 2.13 -8.76
CA ARG A 278 23.83 0.87 -8.11
C ARG A 278 24.54 1.06 -6.77
N ILE A 279 25.39 2.08 -6.63
CA ILE A 279 26.08 2.42 -5.37
C ILE A 279 25.09 2.97 -4.33
N ILE A 280 24.11 3.78 -4.77
CA ILE A 280 23.08 4.39 -3.92
C ILE A 280 22.05 3.33 -3.43
N ASN A 281 22.05 2.11 -3.99
CA ASN A 281 21.03 1.07 -3.73
C ASN A 281 19.60 1.60 -3.91
N PHE A 282 19.39 2.44 -4.94
CA PHE A 282 18.18 3.25 -5.10
C PHE A 282 16.87 2.45 -5.14
N ILE A 283 16.86 1.28 -5.80
CA ILE A 283 15.86 0.23 -5.56
C ILE A 283 16.63 -1.05 -5.23
N ILE A 284 16.28 -1.63 -4.08
CA ILE A 284 16.83 -2.90 -3.61
C ILE A 284 16.35 -4.02 -4.56
N ASN A 285 17.24 -4.92 -4.96
CA ASN A 285 16.94 -6.12 -5.75
C ASN A 285 16.44 -5.91 -7.20
N ILE A 286 16.98 -4.91 -7.91
CA ILE A 286 16.88 -4.80 -9.39
C ILE A 286 18.23 -5.14 -10.04
N GLU A 287 18.21 -5.97 -11.08
CA GLU A 287 19.42 -6.31 -11.86
C GLU A 287 19.98 -5.09 -12.64
N PRO A 288 21.31 -4.90 -12.71
CA PRO A 288 21.93 -3.74 -13.37
C PRO A 288 21.51 -3.53 -14.83
N ILE A 289 21.16 -4.60 -15.54
CA ILE A 289 20.74 -4.55 -16.95
C ILE A 289 19.38 -3.86 -17.13
N ILE A 290 18.49 -3.94 -16.14
CA ILE A 290 17.18 -3.28 -16.14
C ILE A 290 17.38 -1.76 -16.05
N TYR A 291 18.25 -1.29 -15.14
CA TYR A 291 18.60 0.13 -15.05
C TYR A 291 19.19 0.65 -16.36
N PHE A 292 20.12 -0.10 -16.97
CA PHE A 292 20.72 0.26 -18.25
C PHE A 292 19.67 0.41 -19.37
N LEU A 293 18.74 -0.55 -19.50
CA LEU A 293 17.66 -0.48 -20.48
C LEU A 293 16.71 0.70 -20.22
N VAL A 294 16.26 0.86 -18.98
CA VAL A 294 15.28 1.88 -18.56
C VAL A 294 15.85 3.29 -18.75
N PHE A 295 17.07 3.54 -18.30
CA PHE A 295 17.74 4.83 -18.49
C PHE A 295 18.18 5.07 -19.95
N GLY A 296 18.53 4.01 -20.69
CA GLY A 296 18.82 4.11 -22.13
C GLY A 296 17.62 4.55 -22.96
N MET A 297 16.45 3.96 -22.71
CA MET A 297 15.18 4.39 -23.34
C MET A 297 14.85 5.85 -22.97
N TYR A 298 15.05 6.23 -21.71
CA TYR A 298 14.82 7.62 -21.29
C TYR A 298 15.76 8.60 -21.98
N GLY A 299 17.06 8.30 -22.04
CA GLY A 299 18.06 9.15 -22.70
C GLY A 299 17.84 9.31 -24.21
N LEU A 300 17.37 8.28 -24.91
CA LEU A 300 16.95 8.41 -26.32
C LEU A 300 15.76 9.38 -26.47
N SER A 301 14.84 9.37 -25.49
CA SER A 301 13.69 10.27 -25.46
C SER A 301 14.07 11.72 -25.13
N THR A 302 15.05 11.98 -24.25
CA THR A 302 15.54 13.34 -23.98
C THR A 302 16.27 13.95 -25.18
N ILE A 303 16.96 13.15 -25.99
CA ILE A 303 17.52 13.58 -27.29
C ILE A 303 16.39 14.05 -28.23
N GLY A 304 15.26 13.35 -28.30
CA GLY A 304 14.09 13.77 -29.08
C GLY A 304 13.52 15.13 -28.65
N LEU A 305 13.39 15.36 -27.33
CA LEU A 305 12.99 16.65 -26.78
C LEU A 305 14.01 17.77 -27.09
N ALA A 306 15.31 17.45 -27.05
CA ALA A 306 16.38 18.37 -27.39
C ALA A 306 16.32 18.80 -28.87
N TYR A 307 16.02 17.88 -29.79
CA TYR A 307 15.77 18.22 -31.20
C TYR A 307 14.57 19.16 -31.34
N LEU A 308 13.42 18.88 -30.71
CA LEU A 308 12.24 19.76 -30.74
C LEU A 308 12.58 21.17 -30.24
N TYR A 309 13.31 21.27 -29.14
CA TYR A 309 13.78 22.56 -28.61
C TYR A 309 14.72 23.29 -29.59
N SER A 310 15.63 22.57 -30.25
CA SER A 310 16.55 23.16 -31.24
C SER A 310 15.87 23.78 -32.47
N VAL A 311 14.59 23.47 -32.72
CA VAL A 311 13.79 24.03 -33.83
C VAL A 311 13.26 25.42 -33.49
N THR A 312 12.92 25.71 -32.24
CA THR A 312 12.31 26.98 -31.83
C THR A 312 13.33 28.10 -31.65
N CYS A 313 14.55 27.75 -31.25
CA CYS A 313 15.63 28.71 -30.99
C CYS A 313 16.43 29.07 -32.26
N LYS A 314 16.72 30.37 -32.40
CA LYS A 314 17.44 30.95 -33.57
C LYS A 314 18.84 31.48 -33.27
N LYS A 315 19.23 31.60 -31.99
CA LYS A 315 20.51 32.19 -31.56
C LYS A 315 21.20 31.34 -30.50
N LEU A 316 22.47 31.00 -30.71
CA LEU A 316 23.27 30.13 -29.85
C LEU A 316 23.39 30.67 -28.43
N LYS A 317 23.77 31.96 -28.29
CA LYS A 317 24.04 32.62 -27.00
C LYS A 317 22.89 32.56 -25.98
N TYR A 318 21.65 32.43 -26.46
CA TYR A 318 20.47 32.34 -25.60
C TYR A 318 19.96 30.90 -25.46
N ALA A 319 20.18 30.05 -26.46
CA ALA A 319 19.65 28.69 -26.49
C ALA A 319 20.23 27.78 -25.39
N GLU A 320 21.53 27.87 -25.09
CA GLU A 320 22.11 27.06 -24.01
C GLU A 320 21.47 27.40 -22.65
N SER A 321 21.42 28.70 -22.30
CA SER A 321 20.87 29.17 -21.03
C SER A 321 19.37 28.85 -20.89
N ILE A 322 18.58 29.03 -21.96
CA ILE A 322 17.15 28.75 -21.93
C ILE A 322 16.89 27.23 -21.89
N TYR A 323 17.71 26.39 -22.54
CA TYR A 323 17.60 24.93 -22.44
C TYR A 323 17.92 24.44 -21.02
N LEU A 324 19.01 24.94 -20.42
CA LEU A 324 19.37 24.64 -19.04
C LEU A 324 18.27 25.06 -18.07
N TYR A 325 17.73 26.27 -18.22
CA TYR A 325 16.60 26.73 -17.40
C TYR A 325 15.37 25.81 -17.53
N LEU A 326 15.00 25.43 -18.76
CA LEU A 326 13.88 24.50 -19.01
C LEU A 326 14.14 23.10 -18.39
N SER A 327 15.39 22.61 -18.45
CA SER A 327 15.79 21.33 -17.81
C SER A 327 15.64 21.37 -16.28
N ILE A 328 15.98 22.49 -15.64
CA ILE A 328 15.83 22.67 -14.18
C ILE A 328 14.36 22.80 -13.78
N VAL A 329 13.56 23.57 -14.53
CA VAL A 329 12.12 23.70 -14.29
C VAL A 329 11.41 22.34 -14.42
N THR A 330 11.75 21.56 -15.46
CA THR A 330 11.19 20.21 -15.65
C THR A 330 11.65 19.22 -14.59
N MET A 331 12.88 19.32 -14.08
CA MET A 331 13.32 18.56 -12.92
C MET A 331 12.45 18.87 -11.69
N LEU A 332 12.25 20.15 -11.37
CA LEU A 332 11.49 20.58 -10.19
C LEU A 332 10.01 20.18 -10.25
N THR A 333 9.33 20.41 -11.38
CA THR A 333 7.91 20.02 -11.52
C THR A 333 7.70 18.51 -11.44
N SER A 334 8.70 17.72 -11.85
CA SER A 334 8.63 16.26 -11.86
C SER A 334 8.54 15.63 -10.45
N THR A 335 8.98 16.34 -9.40
CA THR A 335 8.82 15.91 -8.00
C THR A 335 7.34 15.72 -7.61
N TYR A 336 6.47 16.65 -8.02
CA TYR A 336 5.04 16.67 -7.69
C TYR A 336 4.23 15.58 -8.42
N ILE A 337 4.73 15.09 -9.54
CA ILE A 337 4.08 14.07 -10.38
C ILE A 337 3.94 12.73 -9.66
N LEU A 338 4.82 12.45 -8.70
CA LEU A 338 4.72 11.27 -7.86
C LEU A 338 3.43 11.23 -7.03
N ASN A 339 2.77 12.37 -6.79
CA ASN A 339 1.53 12.45 -6.01
C ASN A 339 0.26 12.45 -6.90
N VAL A 340 0.41 12.54 -8.22
CA VAL A 340 -0.69 12.56 -9.19
C VAL A 340 -1.20 11.13 -9.46
N ASP A 341 -2.51 10.97 -9.68
CA ASP A 341 -3.15 9.68 -9.99
C ASP A 341 -2.59 8.99 -11.25
N ARG A 342 -2.66 7.65 -11.28
CA ARG A 342 -2.10 6.82 -12.35
C ARG A 342 -2.61 7.22 -13.75
N SER A 343 -3.90 7.46 -13.89
CA SER A 343 -4.53 7.84 -15.17
C SER A 343 -3.92 9.14 -15.73
N TRP A 344 -3.77 10.15 -14.88
CA TRP A 344 -3.17 11.44 -15.25
C TRP A 344 -1.67 11.32 -15.55
N ARG A 345 -0.91 10.51 -14.80
CA ARG A 345 0.50 10.23 -15.12
C ARG A 345 0.67 9.60 -16.50
N ILE A 346 -0.17 8.65 -16.88
CA ILE A 346 -0.13 8.00 -18.20
C ILE A 346 -0.39 9.03 -19.31
N ILE A 347 -1.46 9.83 -19.20
CA ILE A 347 -1.78 10.87 -20.19
C ILE A 347 -0.61 11.85 -20.34
N LEU A 348 -0.08 12.36 -19.22
CA LEU A 348 0.99 13.36 -19.21
C LEU A 348 2.33 12.79 -19.71
N SER A 349 2.57 11.48 -19.53
CA SER A 349 3.78 10.79 -20.03
C SER A 349 3.91 10.74 -21.55
N SER A 350 2.80 10.81 -22.28
CA SER A 350 2.82 10.85 -23.76
C SER A 350 3.36 12.16 -24.32
N VAL A 351 3.30 13.25 -23.54
CA VAL A 351 3.75 14.60 -23.93
C VAL A 351 5.12 14.93 -23.32
N PHE A 352 5.33 14.54 -22.06
CA PHE A 352 6.53 14.90 -21.30
C PHE A 352 7.32 13.65 -20.90
N SER A 353 8.43 13.39 -21.62
CA SER A 353 9.33 12.25 -21.36
C SER A 353 9.72 12.04 -19.88
N PRO A 354 10.07 13.08 -19.08
CA PRO A 354 10.41 12.90 -17.65
C PRO A 354 9.29 12.25 -16.82
N VAL A 355 8.04 12.41 -17.24
CA VAL A 355 6.86 11.86 -16.56
C VAL A 355 6.73 10.37 -16.76
N GLY A 356 7.08 9.88 -17.96
CA GLY A 356 7.05 8.45 -18.29
C GLY A 356 8.03 7.65 -17.45
N ILE A 357 9.27 8.10 -17.35
CA ILE A 357 10.31 7.44 -16.54
C ILE A 357 9.96 7.45 -15.04
N ILE A 358 9.39 8.54 -14.52
CA ILE A 358 8.91 8.62 -13.12
C ILE A 358 7.77 7.66 -12.87
N SER A 359 6.76 7.62 -13.76
CA SER A 359 5.64 6.70 -13.57
C SER A 359 6.10 5.26 -13.67
N LEU A 360 6.97 4.91 -14.62
CA LEU A 360 7.54 3.57 -14.78
C LEU A 360 8.29 3.15 -13.51
N ILE A 361 9.19 3.99 -12.99
CA ILE A 361 9.97 3.67 -11.79
C ILE A 361 9.08 3.60 -10.54
N LYS A 362 8.00 4.40 -10.46
CA LYS A 362 7.00 4.29 -9.39
C LYS A 362 6.23 2.98 -9.44
N GLU A 363 5.75 2.54 -10.61
CA GLU A 363 5.07 1.24 -10.73
C GLU A 363 6.04 0.08 -10.43
N ILE A 364 7.29 0.14 -10.92
CA ILE A 364 8.33 -0.84 -10.58
C ILE A 364 8.57 -0.89 -9.07
N SER A 365 8.74 0.26 -8.41
CA SER A 365 8.94 0.35 -6.96
C SER A 365 7.75 -0.23 -6.17
N VAL A 366 6.51 -0.01 -6.63
CA VAL A 366 5.32 -0.63 -6.03
C VAL A 366 5.34 -2.15 -6.20
N ILE A 367 5.68 -2.66 -7.38
CA ILE A 367 5.75 -4.10 -7.64
C ILE A 367 6.89 -4.75 -6.83
N VAL A 368 8.09 -4.16 -6.81
CA VAL A 368 9.21 -4.61 -5.95
C VAL A 368 8.81 -4.58 -4.47
N GLY A 369 8.11 -3.54 -4.01
CA GLY A 369 7.59 -3.47 -2.64
C GLY A 369 6.56 -4.55 -2.29
N THR A 370 5.94 -5.20 -3.29
CA THR A 370 5.04 -6.34 -3.10
C THR A 370 5.71 -7.71 -3.30
N THR A 371 6.88 -7.78 -3.95
CA THR A 371 7.58 -9.05 -4.26
C THR A 371 8.95 -9.20 -3.60
N ASN A 372 9.44 -8.16 -2.91
CA ASN A 372 10.79 -7.96 -2.35
C ASN A 372 11.97 -8.10 -3.34
N ASN A 373 11.77 -8.72 -4.50
CA ASN A 373 12.76 -9.03 -5.53
C ASN A 373 12.18 -8.85 -6.94
N MET A 374 12.94 -8.21 -7.84
CA MET A 374 12.78 -8.32 -9.30
C MET A 374 14.00 -8.99 -9.91
N ALA A 375 14.18 -10.27 -9.57
CA ALA A 375 15.09 -11.14 -10.31
C ALA A 375 14.36 -11.69 -11.55
N PHE A 376 15.04 -11.79 -12.70
CA PHE A 376 14.53 -12.55 -13.86
C PHE A 376 14.60 -14.08 -13.66
N LYS A 377 14.66 -14.51 -12.40
CA LYS A 377 15.13 -15.82 -11.98
C LYS A 377 14.11 -16.42 -11.03
N ASP A 378 13.27 -17.29 -11.59
CA ASP A 378 12.39 -18.15 -10.79
C ASP A 378 13.21 -18.96 -9.78
N LEU A 379 12.69 -19.11 -8.56
CA LEU A 379 13.28 -20.01 -7.56
C LEU A 379 13.24 -21.45 -8.08
N PHE A 380 12.14 -21.81 -8.75
CA PHE A 380 11.96 -23.05 -9.50
C PHE A 380 11.51 -22.75 -10.92
N TYR A 381 12.30 -23.11 -11.91
CA TYR A 381 11.85 -23.20 -13.29
C TYR A 381 11.81 -24.66 -13.73
N VAL A 382 10.62 -25.16 -14.04
CA VAL A 382 10.42 -26.49 -14.64
C VAL A 382 10.56 -26.32 -16.16
N ASP A 383 11.49 -27.04 -16.78
CA ASP A 383 11.79 -26.94 -18.21
C ASP A 383 11.45 -28.25 -18.93
N ASN A 384 10.32 -28.25 -19.66
CA ASN A 384 9.87 -29.30 -20.57
C ASN A 384 9.88 -30.71 -19.96
N VAL A 385 9.48 -30.82 -18.69
CA VAL A 385 9.53 -32.07 -17.93
C VAL A 385 8.52 -33.08 -18.46
N ASN A 386 9.04 -34.24 -18.87
CA ASN A 386 8.27 -35.41 -19.22
C ASN A 386 8.51 -36.54 -18.22
N LYS A 387 7.46 -37.31 -17.93
CA LYS A 387 7.56 -38.52 -17.10
C LYS A 387 6.59 -39.60 -17.54
N LYS A 388 7.11 -40.81 -17.72
CA LYS A 388 6.38 -42.05 -17.97
C LYS A 388 6.56 -43.00 -16.78
N LEU A 389 5.53 -43.78 -16.46
CA LEU A 389 5.63 -44.91 -15.54
C LEU A 389 5.39 -46.21 -16.29
N LYS A 390 6.21 -47.23 -15.97
CA LYS A 390 6.05 -48.58 -16.49
C LYS A 390 4.87 -49.24 -15.80
N TYR A 391 3.76 -49.44 -16.51
CA TYR A 391 2.57 -50.08 -15.95
C TYR A 391 2.60 -51.61 -16.14
N THR A 392 3.19 -52.08 -17.25
CA THR A 392 3.42 -53.51 -17.53
C THR A 392 4.74 -53.70 -18.31
N LYS A 393 5.17 -54.95 -18.53
CA LYS A 393 6.35 -55.28 -19.37
C LYS A 393 6.26 -54.79 -20.84
N LYS A 394 5.13 -54.28 -21.31
CA LYS A 394 4.95 -53.81 -22.70
C LYS A 394 4.37 -52.39 -22.85
N ASN A 395 3.68 -51.84 -21.85
CA ASN A 395 3.07 -50.51 -21.94
C ASN A 395 3.59 -49.56 -20.85
N ASP A 396 4.20 -48.46 -21.31
CA ASP A 396 4.56 -47.29 -20.51
C ASP A 396 3.46 -46.23 -20.62
N ILE A 397 2.97 -45.72 -19.49
CA ILE A 397 1.95 -44.67 -19.42
C ILE A 397 2.64 -43.33 -19.18
N SER A 398 2.42 -42.37 -20.06
CA SER A 398 2.88 -40.98 -19.87
C SER A 398 1.99 -40.26 -18.86
N ILE A 399 2.61 -39.54 -17.92
CA ILE A 399 1.95 -38.82 -16.82
C ILE A 399 2.22 -37.32 -16.90
N LEU A 400 3.45 -36.93 -17.20
CA LEU A 400 3.81 -35.53 -17.46
C LEU A 400 4.20 -35.37 -18.92
N HIS A 401 3.64 -34.35 -19.56
CA HIS A 401 3.75 -34.06 -20.99
C HIS A 401 4.31 -32.65 -21.18
N SER A 402 5.64 -32.55 -21.38
CA SER A 402 6.40 -31.29 -21.55
C SER A 402 5.93 -30.16 -20.64
N VAL A 403 5.86 -30.44 -19.35
CA VAL A 403 5.40 -29.46 -18.35
C VAL A 403 6.48 -28.40 -18.16
N SER A 404 6.11 -27.13 -18.36
CA SER A 404 7.02 -25.99 -18.22
C SER A 404 6.34 -24.83 -17.48
N PHE A 405 6.93 -24.36 -16.40
CA PHE A 405 6.45 -23.19 -15.63
C PHE A 405 7.52 -22.67 -14.66
N GLY A 406 7.42 -21.38 -14.31
CA GLY A 406 8.22 -20.73 -13.27
C GLY A 406 7.44 -20.57 -11.96
N ILE A 407 8.13 -20.71 -10.83
CA ILE A 407 7.72 -20.25 -9.51
C ILE A 407 8.73 -19.17 -9.06
N PRO A 408 8.31 -17.90 -8.96
CA PRO A 408 9.14 -16.82 -8.44
C PRO A 408 9.68 -17.06 -7.03
N LEU A 409 10.69 -16.29 -6.66
CA LEU A 409 11.09 -16.15 -5.26
C LEU A 409 9.96 -15.41 -4.49
N GLU A 410 9.62 -15.90 -3.30
CA GLU A 410 8.61 -15.34 -2.38
C GLU A 410 7.14 -15.38 -2.90
N GLY A 411 6.28 -16.10 -2.17
CA GLY A 411 4.84 -16.20 -2.47
C GLY A 411 4.24 -17.54 -2.03
N ILE A 412 2.91 -17.65 -2.10
CA ILE A 412 2.17 -18.89 -1.85
C ILE A 412 1.58 -19.37 -3.18
N TYR A 413 2.00 -20.56 -3.63
CA TYR A 413 1.62 -21.12 -4.93
C TYR A 413 0.92 -22.47 -4.75
N GLY A 414 -0.24 -22.63 -5.39
CA GLY A 414 -1.03 -23.87 -5.37
C GLY A 414 -1.05 -24.54 -6.74
N ILE A 415 -0.61 -25.80 -6.82
CA ILE A 415 -0.78 -26.64 -8.02
C ILE A 415 -2.10 -27.40 -7.90
N VAL A 416 -3.06 -27.09 -8.77
CA VAL A 416 -4.42 -27.64 -8.74
C VAL A 416 -4.72 -28.43 -10.01
N GLY A 417 -5.40 -29.57 -9.87
CA GLY A 417 -5.81 -30.41 -10.99
C GLY A 417 -6.59 -31.64 -10.53
N LYS A 418 -7.19 -32.37 -11.48
CA LYS A 418 -8.00 -33.56 -11.19
C LYS A 418 -7.14 -34.70 -10.59
N PRO A 419 -7.71 -35.59 -9.75
CA PRO A 419 -7.02 -36.82 -9.34
C PRO A 419 -6.49 -37.59 -10.56
N GLY A 420 -5.25 -38.08 -10.48
CA GLY A 420 -4.57 -38.76 -11.59
C GLY A 420 -3.82 -37.85 -12.59
N SER A 421 -3.95 -36.53 -12.51
CA SER A 421 -3.27 -35.56 -13.42
C SER A 421 -1.74 -35.43 -13.24
N GLY A 422 -1.11 -36.25 -12.38
CA GLY A 422 0.35 -36.25 -12.21
C GLY A 422 0.92 -35.27 -11.17
N ILE A 423 0.09 -34.47 -10.47
CA ILE A 423 0.54 -33.47 -9.48
C ILE A 423 1.54 -34.04 -8.46
N LYS A 424 1.23 -35.18 -7.84
CA LYS A 424 2.11 -35.84 -6.87
C LYS A 424 3.44 -36.29 -7.49
N THR A 425 3.41 -36.73 -8.75
CA THR A 425 4.61 -37.09 -9.52
C THR A 425 5.46 -35.86 -9.81
N LEU A 426 4.84 -34.74 -10.21
CA LEU A 426 5.50 -33.46 -10.43
C LEU A 426 6.15 -32.93 -9.15
N MET A 427 5.45 -32.93 -8.01
CA MET A 427 6.02 -32.53 -6.71
C MET A 427 7.23 -33.38 -6.32
N HIS A 428 7.17 -34.70 -6.48
CA HIS A 428 8.33 -35.56 -6.20
C HIS A 428 9.50 -35.34 -7.18
N ILE A 429 9.24 -34.87 -8.40
CA ILE A 429 10.30 -34.47 -9.35
C ILE A 429 10.90 -33.12 -8.92
N MET A 430 10.08 -32.14 -8.53
CA MET A 430 10.51 -30.84 -7.99
C MET A 430 11.37 -30.95 -6.72
N LEU A 431 11.03 -31.88 -5.82
CA LEU A 431 11.81 -32.18 -4.61
C LEU A 431 13.07 -33.04 -4.87
N GLY A 432 13.36 -33.42 -6.12
CA GLY A 432 14.51 -34.26 -6.47
C GLY A 432 14.43 -35.70 -5.92
N ASN A 433 13.21 -36.20 -5.63
CA ASN A 433 12.97 -37.57 -5.21
C ASN A 433 12.78 -38.53 -6.40
N ILE A 434 12.31 -38.02 -7.54
CA ILE A 434 12.16 -38.77 -8.79
C ILE A 434 12.88 -38.00 -9.91
N LYS A 435 13.68 -38.68 -10.73
CA LYS A 435 14.26 -38.07 -11.93
C LYS A 435 13.21 -38.03 -13.06
N PRO A 436 13.10 -36.92 -13.81
CA PRO A 436 12.30 -36.88 -15.04
C PRO A 436 12.92 -37.78 -16.13
N ASP A 437 12.16 -38.11 -17.17
CA ASP A 437 12.68 -38.89 -18.31
C ASP A 437 13.22 -37.98 -19.43
N SER A 438 12.71 -36.76 -19.52
CA SER A 438 13.30 -35.65 -20.28
C SER A 438 12.92 -34.31 -19.65
N GLY A 439 13.63 -33.25 -20.01
CA GLY A 439 13.54 -31.96 -19.33
C GLY A 439 14.35 -31.95 -18.04
N ASP A 440 14.37 -30.80 -17.36
CA ASP A 440 15.07 -30.62 -16.09
C ASP A 440 14.32 -29.62 -15.21
N ILE A 441 14.75 -29.49 -13.96
CA ILE A 441 14.31 -28.44 -13.06
C ILE A 441 15.50 -27.56 -12.76
N ILE A 442 15.30 -26.25 -12.83
CA ILE A 442 16.30 -25.26 -12.48
C ILE A 442 15.89 -24.70 -11.12
N TYR A 443 16.65 -25.02 -10.08
CA TYR A 443 16.48 -24.45 -8.74
C TYR A 443 17.57 -23.43 -8.48
N ASP A 444 17.20 -22.18 -8.18
CA ASP A 444 18.16 -21.09 -7.95
C ASP A 444 19.21 -21.01 -9.08
N GLY A 445 18.77 -21.17 -10.33
CA GLY A 445 19.64 -21.11 -11.53
C GLY A 445 20.58 -22.30 -11.72
N LYS A 446 20.55 -23.31 -10.84
CA LYS A 446 21.28 -24.58 -11.00
C LYS A 446 20.33 -25.69 -11.46
N LYS A 447 20.81 -26.54 -12.37
CA LYS A 447 20.07 -27.73 -12.81
C LYS A 447 20.02 -28.79 -11.72
N LEU A 448 18.82 -29.26 -11.38
CA LEU A 448 18.56 -30.29 -10.37
C LEU A 448 19.27 -31.60 -10.70
N SER A 449 19.40 -31.93 -12.00
CA SER A 449 20.20 -33.06 -12.48
C SER A 449 21.67 -33.05 -12.01
N SER A 450 22.23 -31.87 -11.65
CA SER A 450 23.63 -31.68 -11.27
C SER A 450 23.89 -31.55 -9.76
N ASP A 451 22.88 -31.18 -8.95
CA ASP A 451 23.07 -30.78 -7.55
C ASP A 451 21.84 -31.14 -6.68
N SER A 452 21.37 -32.39 -6.76
CA SER A 452 20.11 -32.84 -6.15
C SER A 452 20.06 -32.76 -4.62
N ASP A 453 21.22 -32.71 -3.98
CA ASP A 453 21.35 -32.76 -2.52
C ASP A 453 21.26 -31.37 -1.88
N LYS A 454 21.41 -30.29 -2.67
CA LYS A 454 21.17 -28.91 -2.20
C LYS A 454 19.69 -28.70 -1.90
N ILE A 455 18.81 -29.05 -2.83
CA ILE A 455 17.36 -28.86 -2.75
C ILE A 455 16.74 -29.57 -1.54
N LYS A 456 17.24 -30.77 -1.22
CA LYS A 456 16.77 -31.56 -0.06
C LYS A 456 17.21 -31.00 1.30
N LYS A 457 18.16 -30.07 1.33
CA LYS A 457 18.55 -29.31 2.53
C LYS A 457 17.80 -28.01 2.63
N ASP A 458 17.59 -27.34 1.49
CA ASP A 458 16.98 -26.01 1.42
C ASP A 458 15.43 -26.05 1.54
N ILE A 459 14.78 -27.22 1.37
CA ILE A 459 13.31 -27.35 1.33
C ILE A 459 12.79 -28.43 2.29
N GLY A 460 11.90 -28.02 3.19
CA GLY A 460 11.05 -28.91 3.98
C GLY A 460 9.80 -29.34 3.21
N ASN A 461 9.43 -30.62 3.32
CA ASN A 461 8.15 -31.16 2.85
C ASN A 461 7.43 -31.85 4.02
N ILE A 462 6.11 -31.65 4.13
CA ILE A 462 5.24 -32.17 5.19
C ILE A 462 4.34 -33.27 4.61
#